data_AF-A0A2Y9TW94-F1
#
_entry.id   AF-A0A2Y9TW94-F1
#
_cell.length_a   1.000
_cell.length_b   1.000
_cell.length_c   1.000
_cell.angle_alpha   90.00
_cell.angle_beta   90.00
_cell.angle_gamma   90.00
#
_symmetry.space_group_name_H-M   'P 1'
#
loop_
_entity.id
_entity.type
_entity.pdbx_description
1 polymer ?
#
loop_
_entity_poly.entity_id
_entity_poly.type
_entity_poly.pdbx_seq_one_letter_code
_entity_poly.pdbx_strand_id
1 'polypeptide(L)'
;MTIKKMTPYIFILIFLYMTTAFFILGVAVRIVTAFIYTAEFHLSFDGVIKVIKISVAAGALISLGALIFNIIDLRESRKKQTKSKDGE
;
A
#
# COMPACT_ATOMS: atom_id res chain seq x y z
N MET A 1 -2.97 -9.74 25.88
CA MET A 1 -2.81 -8.86 24.70
C MET A 1 -3.53 -9.50 23.51
N THR A 2 -4.69 -8.98 23.13
CA THR A 2 -5.53 -9.58 22.07
C THR A 2 -4.90 -9.28 20.71
N ILE A 3 -4.29 -10.29 20.08
CA ILE A 3 -3.72 -10.14 18.73
C ILE A 3 -4.88 -9.92 17.76
N LYS A 4 -5.08 -8.67 17.32
CA LYS A 4 -6.18 -8.31 16.41
C LYS A 4 -5.80 -8.81 15.00
N LYS A 5 -6.36 -9.94 14.58
CA LYS A 5 -6.25 -10.44 13.21
C LYS A 5 -6.60 -9.32 12.24
N MET A 6 -5.72 -9.05 11.27
CA MET A 6 -6.05 -8.20 10.14
C MET A 6 -7.29 -8.74 9.44
N THR A 7 -8.38 -8.02 9.62
CA THR A 7 -9.68 -8.33 9.03
C THR A 7 -9.63 -7.92 7.56
N PRO A 8 -10.29 -8.64 6.63
CA PRO A 8 -10.30 -8.28 5.20
C PRO A 8 -10.66 -6.81 4.94
N TYR A 9 -11.48 -6.20 5.80
CA TYR A 9 -11.77 -4.76 5.77
C TYR A 9 -10.52 -3.87 5.93
N ILE A 10 -9.63 -4.19 6.88
CA ILE A 10 -8.39 -3.44 7.13
C ILE A 10 -7.44 -3.56 5.93
N PHE A 11 -7.41 -4.74 5.30
CA PHE A 11 -6.64 -4.94 4.08
C PHE A 11 -7.14 -4.06 2.94
N ILE A 12 -8.45 -4.03 2.70
CA ILE A 12 -9.07 -3.18 1.67
C ILE A 12 -8.80 -1.70 1.96
N LEU A 13 -8.86 -1.30 3.22
CA LEU A 13 -8.59 0.08 3.63
C LEU A 13 -7.13 0.49 3.35
N ILE A 14 -6.17 -0.38 3.69
CA ILE A 14 -4.74 -0.17 3.41
C ILE A 14 -4.49 -0.14 1.90
N PHE A 15 -5.11 -1.05 1.16
CA PHE A 15 -4.98 -1.09 -0.30
C PHE A 15 -5.50 0.18 -0.95
N LEU A 16 -6.70 0.62 -0.55
CA LEU A 16 -7.30 1.84 -1.09
C LEU A 16 -6.44 3.05 -0.72
N TYR A 17 -6.03 3.18 0.54
CA TYR A 17 -5.20 4.28 1.02
C TYR A 17 -3.87 4.38 0.24
N MET A 18 -3.14 3.27 0.12
CA MET A 18 -1.86 3.27 -0.58
C MET A 18 -2.04 3.51 -2.08
N THR A 19 -3.05 2.91 -2.70
CA THR A 19 -3.34 3.14 -4.14
C THR A 19 -3.67 4.61 -4.41
N THR A 20 -4.52 5.22 -3.59
CA THR A 20 -4.89 6.64 -3.74
C THR A 20 -3.70 7.55 -3.48
N ALA A 21 -2.88 7.28 -2.47
CA ALA A 21 -1.70 8.08 -2.17
C ALA A 21 -0.68 8.05 -3.33
N PHE A 22 -0.36 6.86 -3.86
CA PHE A 22 0.53 6.73 -5.01
C PHE A 22 -0.05 7.32 -6.29
N PHE A 23 -1.36 7.27 -6.46
CA PHE A 23 -2.03 7.91 -7.57
C PHE A 23 -1.90 9.43 -7.53
N ILE A 24 -2.22 10.05 -6.38
CA ILE A 24 -2.05 11.51 -6.19
C ILE A 24 -0.60 11.91 -6.40
N LEU A 25 0.34 11.15 -5.84
CA LEU A 25 1.77 11.40 -6.02
C LEU A 25 2.19 11.30 -7.49
N GLY A 26 1.75 10.27 -8.21
CA GLY A 26 2.05 10.08 -9.62
C GLY A 26 1.47 11.19 -10.51
N VAL A 27 0.26 11.68 -10.20
CA VAL A 27 -0.33 12.83 -10.88
C VAL A 27 0.45 14.10 -10.58
N ALA A 28 0.81 14.35 -9.32
CA ALA A 28 1.59 15.51 -8.90
C ALA A 28 2.97 15.56 -9.59
N VAL A 29 3.69 14.44 -9.60
CA VAL A 29 4.99 14.32 -10.30
C VAL A 29 4.82 14.65 -11.77
N ARG A 30 3.77 14.13 -12.41
CA ARG A 30 3.52 14.37 -13.84
C ARG A 30 3.21 15.84 -14.13
N ILE A 31 2.40 16.49 -13.28
CA ILE A 31 2.11 17.93 -13.37
C ILE A 31 3.41 18.74 -13.24
N VAL A 32 4.22 18.44 -12.23
CA VAL A 32 5.50 19.13 -12.00
C VAL A 32 6.46 18.93 -13.17
N THR A 33 6.55 17.72 -13.70
CA THR A 33 7.45 17.41 -14.83
C THR A 33 6.97 18.09 -16.11
N ALA A 34 5.66 18.08 -16.37
CA ALA A 34 5.07 18.78 -17.53
C ALA A 34 5.30 20.29 -17.46
N PHE A 35 5.17 20.88 -16.26
CA PHE A 35 5.40 22.30 -16.02
C PHE A 35 6.87 22.68 -16.25
N ILE A 36 7.81 21.87 -15.74
CA ILE A 36 9.26 22.16 -15.84
C ILE A 36 9.77 21.95 -17.28
N TYR A 37 9.39 20.85 -17.94
CA TYR A 37 10.03 20.42 -19.18
C TYR A 37 9.33 20.86 -20.45
N THR A 38 8.02 21.10 -20.39
CA THR A 38 7.21 21.35 -21.60
C THR A 38 6.54 22.73 -21.59
N ALA A 39 6.45 23.41 -20.45
CA ALA A 39 5.69 24.66 -20.25
C ALA A 39 4.22 24.60 -20.74
N GLU A 40 3.74 23.42 -21.12
CA GLU A 40 2.42 23.13 -21.63
C GLU A 40 1.72 22.09 -20.76
N PHE A 41 0.47 22.36 -20.41
CA PHE A 41 -0.36 21.51 -19.57
C PHE A 41 -1.04 20.40 -20.37
N HIS A 42 -0.26 19.61 -21.13
CA HIS A 42 -0.81 18.46 -21.86
C HIS A 42 -0.89 17.22 -20.96
N LEU A 43 -1.95 17.17 -20.13
CA LEU A 43 -2.40 15.93 -19.48
C LEU A 43 -3.02 15.00 -20.53
N SER A 44 -2.18 14.35 -21.33
CA SER A 44 -2.63 13.32 -22.27
C SER A 44 -3.34 12.19 -21.52
N PHE A 45 -4.50 11.78 -22.02
CA PHE A 45 -5.34 10.74 -21.43
C PHE A 45 -4.57 9.41 -21.28
N ASP A 46 -3.73 9.08 -22.27
CA ASP A 46 -2.84 7.91 -22.24
C ASP A 46 -1.84 7.98 -21.07
N GLY A 47 -1.41 9.20 -20.77
CA GLY A 47 -0.58 9.49 -19.62
C GLY A 47 -1.25 9.20 -18.28
N VAL A 48 -2.48 9.69 -18.11
CA VAL A 48 -3.26 9.46 -16.89
C VAL A 48 -3.51 7.95 -16.71
N ILE A 49 -3.88 7.24 -17.78
CA ILE A 49 -4.08 5.78 -17.75
C ILE A 49 -2.81 5.05 -17.29
N LYS A 50 -1.64 5.45 -17.79
CA LYS A 50 -0.35 4.86 -17.37
C LYS A 50 -0.09 5.05 -15.88
N VAL A 51 -0.38 6.24 -15.34
CA VAL A 51 -0.23 6.53 -13.90
C VAL A 51 -1.21 5.72 -13.07
N ILE A 52 -2.46 5.57 -13.50
CA ILE A 52 -3.45 4.70 -12.84
C ILE A 52 -2.91 3.26 -12.76
N LYS A 53 -2.45 2.69 -13.89
CA LYS A 53 -1.95 1.31 -13.93
C LYS A 53 -0.78 1.08 -12.97
N ILE A 54 0.18 2.02 -12.94
CA ILE A 54 1.35 1.93 -12.05
C ILE A 54 0.93 2.08 -10.58
N SER A 55 0.00 2.98 -10.28
CA SER A 55 -0.47 3.23 -8.92
C SER A 55 -1.25 2.04 -8.34
N VAL A 56 -2.08 1.40 -9.17
CA VAL A 56 -2.79 0.16 -8.80
C VAL A 56 -1.81 -0.99 -8.56
N ALA A 57 -0.79 -1.15 -9.42
CA ALA A 57 0.23 -2.17 -9.23
C ALA A 57 1.04 -1.94 -7.93
N ALA A 58 1.43 -0.69 -7.66
CA ALA A 58 2.11 -0.32 -6.42
C ALA A 58 1.23 -0.59 -5.19
N GLY A 59 -0.04 -0.17 -5.23
CA GLY A 59 -1.01 -0.43 -4.17
C GLY A 59 -1.20 -1.92 -3.89
N ALA A 60 -1.25 -2.75 -4.94
CA ALA A 60 -1.37 -4.20 -4.83
C ALA A 60 -0.15 -4.83 -4.15
N LEU A 61 1.06 -4.47 -4.59
CA LEU A 61 2.30 -4.99 -4.04
C LEU A 61 2.49 -4.62 -2.57
N ILE A 62 2.19 -3.36 -2.22
CA ILE A 62 2.31 -2.88 -0.83
C ILE A 62 1.29 -3.58 0.07
N SER A 63 0.08 -3.78 -0.41
CA SER A 63 -0.96 -4.47 0.36
C SER A 63 -0.62 -5.94 0.55
N LEU A 64 -0.11 -6.61 -0.49
CA LEU A 64 0.43 -7.96 -0.39
C LEU A 64 1.57 -8.04 0.65
N GLY A 65 2.50 -7.08 0.63
CA GLY A 65 3.55 -6.97 1.63
C GLY A 65 3.00 -6.83 3.05
N ALA A 66 2.02 -5.95 3.25
CA ALA A 66 1.35 -5.78 4.54
C ALA A 66 0.65 -7.06 5.03
N LEU A 67 0.02 -7.82 4.12
CA LEU A 67 -0.56 -9.12 4.44
C LEU A 67 0.48 -10.12 4.91
N ILE A 68 1.61 -10.23 4.19
CA ILE A 68 2.70 -11.15 4.51
C ILE A 68 3.29 -10.78 5.88
N PHE A 69 3.59 -9.51 6.11
CA PHE A 69 4.09 -9.03 7.40
C PHE A 69 3.12 -9.32 8.54
N ASN A 70 1.82 -9.09 8.33
CA ASN A 70 0.81 -9.41 9.33
C ASN A 70 0.73 -10.92 9.62
N ILE A 71 0.89 -11.79 8.61
CA ILE A 71 0.96 -13.24 8.83
C ILE A 71 2.21 -13.63 9.64
N ILE A 72 3.35 -13.00 9.37
CA ILE A 72 4.60 -13.22 10.10
C ILE A 72 4.44 -12.78 11.56
N ASP A 73 3.90 -11.60 11.81
CA ASP A 73 3.70 -11.06 13.15
C ASP A 73 2.71 -11.91 13.97
N LEU A 74 1.65 -12.42 13.34
CA LEU A 74 0.73 -13.41 13.93
C LEU A 74 1.41 -14.74 14.29
N ARG A 75 2.42 -15.19 13.52
CA ARG A 75 3.18 -16.41 13.83
C ARG A 75 4.14 -16.17 14.98
N GLU A 76 4.84 -15.05 14.97
CA GLU A 76 5.81 -14.69 16.01
C GLU A 76 5.12 -14.43 17.36
N SER A 77 4.01 -13.70 17.35
CA SER A 77 3.21 -13.42 18.55
C SER A 77 2.61 -14.70 19.15
N ARG A 78 2.26 -15.70 18.33
CA ARG A 78 1.83 -17.02 18.84
C ARG A 78 2.96 -17.79 19.51
N LYS A 79 4.17 -17.79 18.93
CA LYS A 79 5.35 -18.42 19.55
C LYS A 79 5.69 -17.80 20.90
N LYS A 80 5.58 -16.47 21.03
CA LYS A 80 5.80 -15.75 22.29
C LYS A 80 4.77 -16.10 23.36
N GLN A 81 3.49 -16.27 23.00
CA GLN A 81 2.46 -16.69 23.95
C GLN A 81 2.64 -18.13 24.45
N THR A 82 3.07 -19.06 23.60
CA THR A 82 3.34 -20.44 24.02
C THR A 82 4.52 -20.49 25.00
N LYS A 83 5.62 -19.78 24.73
CA LYS A 83 6.76 -19.70 25.66
C LYS A 83 6.42 -19.05 27.02
N SER A 84 5.46 -18.14 27.05
CA SER A 84 5.00 -17.51 28.31
C SER A 84 4.15 -18.45 29.17
N LYS A 85 3.53 -19.49 28.58
CA LYS A 85 2.68 -20.43 29.32
C LYS A 85 3.42 -21.66 29.84
N ASP A 86 4.54 -22.04 29.22
CA ASP A 86 5.39 -23.15 29.68
C ASP A 86 6.45 -22.71 30.73
N GLY A 87 6.45 -21.42 31.12
CA GLY A 87 7.39 -20.85 32.08
C GLY A 87 6.76 -20.38 33.40
N GLU A 88 5.49 -20.72 33.65
CA GLU A 88 4.80 -20.57 34.94
C GLU A 88 4.68 -21.93 35.65
#